data_AF-I2NLU9-F1
#
_entry.id   AF-I2NLU9-F1
#
_cell.length_a   1.000
_cell.length_b   1.000
_cell.length_c   1.000
_cell.angle_alpha   90.00
_cell.angle_beta   90.00
_cell.angle_gamma   90.00
#
_symmetry.space_group_name_H-M   'P 1'
#
loop_
_entity.id
_entity.type
_entity.pdbx_description
1 polymer ?
#
loop_
_entity_poly.entity_id
_entity_poly.type
_entity_poly.pdbx_seq_one_letter_code
_entity_poly.pdbx_strand_id
1 'polypeptide(L)'
;RIAGLPHDSVKMSVFVQQSINADPSGVLVTVNPYDTAQKNTSYIAAKRGLGIRVVEGKRVAEQAVYNRRNDAVQRLSSSNETTALQLDENGGVREVPITGGNVMNHDQIRHLDQAGQQIKQLFGNGEQDIEWAFAGGKLVILQARPYLNGRRYSGLTLNQYGVASP
;
A
#
# COMPACT_ATOMS: atom_id res chain seq x y z
N ARG A 1 -16.56 1.06 24.47
CA ARG A 1 -16.18 1.96 23.34
C ARG A 1 -14.67 2.06 23.30
N ILE A 2 -14.02 1.82 22.16
CA ILE A 2 -12.56 1.70 22.07
C ILE A 2 -11.84 3.07 22.02
N ALA A 3 -12.55 4.19 21.74
CA ALA A 3 -11.96 5.53 21.63
C ALA A 3 -12.75 6.68 22.29
N GLY A 4 -13.81 6.41 23.06
CA GLY A 4 -14.54 7.44 23.82
C GLY A 4 -15.35 8.50 23.04
N LEU A 5 -15.29 8.51 21.69
CA LEU A 5 -15.96 9.52 20.88
C LEU A 5 -17.50 9.40 20.93
N PRO A 6 -18.24 10.53 21.07
CA PRO A 6 -19.69 10.60 20.85
C PRO A 6 -20.07 10.17 19.42
N HIS A 7 -21.26 9.58 19.22
CA HIS A 7 -21.68 9.11 17.89
C HIS A 7 -22.05 10.27 16.96
N ASP A 8 -22.62 11.34 17.52
CA ASP A 8 -23.08 12.55 16.83
C ASP A 8 -21.93 13.46 16.37
N SER A 9 -20.76 13.35 16.99
CA SER A 9 -19.55 14.09 16.64
C SER A 9 -18.78 13.52 15.44
N VAL A 10 -19.11 12.32 14.96
CA VAL A 10 -18.46 11.71 13.79
C VAL A 10 -19.26 12.04 12.53
N LYS A 11 -18.61 12.66 11.54
CA LYS A 11 -19.18 12.87 10.20
C LYS A 11 -18.44 11.98 9.21
N MET A 12 -19.18 11.28 8.35
CA MET A 12 -18.59 10.49 7.27
C MET A 12 -18.63 11.27 5.97
N SER A 13 -17.51 11.24 5.25
CA SER A 13 -17.41 11.75 3.88
C SER A 13 -17.25 10.58 2.92
N VAL A 14 -17.79 10.73 1.72
CA VAL A 14 -17.65 9.73 0.64
C VAL A 14 -16.72 10.30 -0.41
N PHE A 15 -15.66 9.56 -0.71
CA PHE A 15 -14.77 9.82 -1.83
C PHE A 15 -15.13 8.87 -2.98
N VAL A 16 -15.50 9.44 -4.13
CA VAL A 16 -15.83 8.68 -5.34
C VAL A 16 -14.67 8.84 -6.32
N GLN A 17 -14.03 7.73 -6.67
CA GLN A 17 -12.92 7.68 -7.61
C GLN A 17 -13.27 6.77 -8.78
N GLN A 18 -12.81 7.14 -9.97
CA GLN A 18 -12.88 6.26 -11.13
C GLN A 18 -12.12 4.95 -10.89
N SER A 19 -12.78 3.81 -11.16
CA SER A 19 -12.15 2.50 -11.03
C SER A 19 -11.04 2.30 -12.06
N ILE A 20 -9.97 1.63 -11.64
CA ILE A 20 -8.81 1.31 -12.47
C ILE A 20 -8.79 -0.20 -12.69
N ASN A 21 -8.82 -0.65 -13.95
CA ASN A 21 -8.63 -2.06 -14.27
C ASN A 21 -7.14 -2.40 -14.14
N ALA A 22 -6.73 -2.82 -12.95
CA ALA A 22 -5.33 -2.99 -12.61
C ALA A 22 -4.71 -4.27 -13.20
N ASP A 23 -3.49 -4.17 -13.69
CA ASP A 23 -2.64 -5.27 -14.14
C ASP A 23 -1.93 -5.92 -12.93
N PRO A 24 -0.99 -5.24 -12.25
CA PRO A 24 -0.79 -5.46 -10.82
C PRO A 24 -1.22 -4.26 -9.96
N SER A 25 -1.52 -4.54 -8.70
CA SER A 25 -1.80 -3.52 -7.69
C SER A 25 -1.28 -3.95 -6.32
N GLY A 26 -1.20 -3.01 -5.38
CA GLY A 26 -0.69 -3.33 -4.07
C GLY A 26 -0.41 -2.13 -3.19
N VAL A 27 0.51 -2.35 -2.25
CA VAL A 27 0.95 -1.38 -1.25
C VAL A 27 2.46 -1.20 -1.34
N LEU A 28 2.91 0.05 -1.24
CA LEU A 28 4.31 0.41 -1.00
C LEU A 28 4.40 1.13 0.35
N VAL A 29 5.35 0.70 1.18
CA VAL A 29 5.81 1.45 2.34
C VAL A 29 7.21 1.96 2.05
N THR A 30 7.46 3.26 2.19
CA THR A 30 8.73 3.93 1.79
C THR A 30 9.95 3.58 2.67
N VAL A 31 9.74 2.69 3.63
CA VAL A 31 10.72 2.10 4.55
C VAL A 31 10.45 0.60 4.68
N ASN A 32 11.48 -0.20 4.97
CA ASN A 32 11.28 -1.59 5.39
C ASN A 32 10.68 -1.63 6.82
N PRO A 33 9.44 -2.10 7.01
CA PRO A 33 8.78 -2.11 8.31
C PRO A 33 9.32 -3.21 9.25
N TYR A 34 10.00 -4.22 8.70
CA TYR A 34 10.53 -5.37 9.45
C TYR A 34 11.98 -5.16 9.92
N ASP A 35 12.73 -4.30 9.24
CA ASP A 35 14.10 -3.95 9.60
C ASP A 35 14.37 -2.47 9.32
N THR A 36 14.16 -1.65 10.36
CA THR A 36 14.39 -0.21 10.28
C THR A 36 15.87 0.18 10.17
N ALA A 37 16.81 -0.75 10.37
CA ALA A 37 18.24 -0.48 10.18
C ALA A 37 18.61 -0.47 8.69
N GLN A 38 17.83 -1.12 7.83
CA GLN A 38 18.01 -1.13 6.38
C GLN A 38 17.57 0.21 5.77
N LYS A 39 18.44 1.21 5.86
CA LYS A 39 18.23 2.51 5.23
C LYS A 39 18.11 2.40 3.72
N ASN A 40 17.36 3.32 3.11
CA ASN A 40 17.16 3.41 1.65
C ASN A 40 16.44 2.21 1.05
N THR A 41 15.68 1.48 1.85
CA THR A 41 14.82 0.41 1.36
C THR A 41 13.36 0.83 1.37
N SER A 42 12.57 0.23 0.49
CA SER A 42 11.11 0.31 0.49
C SER A 42 10.56 -1.11 0.50
N TYR A 43 9.45 -1.32 1.20
CA TYR A 43 8.73 -2.58 1.21
C TYR A 43 7.55 -2.50 0.25
N ILE A 44 7.34 -3.58 -0.52
CA ILE A 44 6.28 -3.68 -1.51
C ILE A 44 5.54 -4.99 -1.30
N ALA A 45 4.22 -4.92 -1.25
CA ALA A 45 3.33 -6.06 -1.35
C ALA A 45 2.47 -5.91 -2.60
N ALA A 46 2.54 -6.88 -3.51
CA ALA A 46 1.91 -6.80 -4.82
C ALA A 46 1.07 -8.04 -5.13
N LYS A 47 -0.02 -7.81 -5.86
CA LYS A 47 -0.90 -8.85 -6.42
C LYS A 47 -1.18 -8.59 -7.89
N ARG A 48 -1.61 -9.62 -8.61
CA ARG A 48 -2.16 -9.47 -9.95
C ARG A 48 -3.62 -9.05 -9.85
N GLY A 49 -4.05 -8.21 -10.78
CA GLY A 49 -5.40 -7.68 -10.80
C GLY A 49 -5.66 -6.63 -9.73
N LEU A 50 -6.94 -6.46 -9.40
CA LEU A 50 -7.45 -5.51 -8.43
C LEU A 50 -7.02 -5.87 -6.99
N GLY A 51 -6.58 -4.86 -6.25
CA GLY A 51 -6.12 -4.98 -4.86
C GLY A 51 -7.26 -5.06 -3.84
N ILE A 52 -8.46 -5.49 -4.27
CA ILE A 52 -9.60 -5.63 -3.38
C ILE A 52 -9.29 -6.76 -2.39
N ARG A 53 -9.38 -6.42 -1.10
CA ARG A 53 -9.16 -7.36 0.00
C ARG A 53 -10.36 -8.31 0.09
N VAL A 54 -10.38 -9.35 -0.72
CA VAL A 54 -11.35 -10.45 -0.55
C VAL A 54 -10.93 -11.21 0.70
N VAL A 55 -11.76 -11.15 1.74
CA VAL A 55 -11.54 -11.80 3.03
C VAL A 55 -11.81 -13.30 2.88
N GLU A 56 -10.92 -13.96 2.16
CA GLU A 56 -10.77 -15.40 2.18
C GLU A 56 -9.29 -15.65 2.40
N GLY A 57 -8.92 -16.04 3.63
CA GLY A 57 -7.55 -16.02 4.17
C GLY A 57 -6.53 -16.95 3.52
N LYS A 58 -6.48 -17.03 2.18
CA LYS A 58 -5.60 -17.92 1.40
C LYS A 58 -4.84 -17.25 0.26
N ARG A 59 -5.00 -15.95 0.05
CA ARG A 59 -4.41 -15.23 -1.09
C ARG A 59 -3.20 -14.39 -0.65
N VAL A 60 -2.01 -14.96 -0.73
CA VAL A 60 -0.73 -14.36 -0.29
C VAL A 60 -0.17 -13.45 -1.38
N ALA A 61 0.04 -12.17 -1.05
CA ALA A 61 0.72 -11.23 -1.95
C ALA A 61 2.20 -11.60 -2.13
N GLU A 62 2.75 -11.28 -3.31
CA GLU A 62 4.20 -11.26 -3.48
C GLU A 62 4.76 -10.11 -2.64
N GLN A 63 5.80 -10.39 -1.86
CA GLN A 63 6.45 -9.40 -1.01
C GLN A 63 7.88 -9.20 -1.46
N ALA A 64 8.32 -7.94 -1.53
CA ALA A 64 9.68 -7.59 -1.89
C ALA A 64 10.17 -6.38 -1.08
N VAL A 65 11.49 -6.35 -0.89
CA VAL A 65 12.23 -5.18 -0.41
C VAL A 65 13.09 -4.68 -1.56
N TYR A 66 12.94 -3.41 -1.90
CA TYR A 66 13.75 -2.74 -2.90
C TYR A 66 14.80 -1.87 -2.21
N ASN A 67 16.07 -2.05 -2.55
CA ASN A 67 17.18 -1.25 -2.05
C ASN A 67 17.67 -0.27 -3.11
N ARG A 68 17.43 1.01 -2.86
CA ARG A 68 17.78 2.10 -3.78
C ARG A 68 19.28 2.32 -3.97
N ARG A 69 20.12 1.93 -3.00
CA ARG A 69 21.57 2.20 -3.07
C ARG A 69 22.27 1.37 -4.12
N ASN A 70 21.83 0.13 -4.31
CA ASN A 70 22.44 -0.83 -5.21
C ASN A 70 21.44 -1.37 -6.25
N ASP A 71 20.26 -0.72 -6.36
CA ASP A 71 19.21 -1.07 -7.31
C ASP A 71 18.83 -2.56 -7.22
N ALA A 72 18.75 -3.11 -6.00
CA ALA A 72 18.52 -4.53 -5.76
C ALA A 72 17.09 -4.82 -5.29
N VAL A 73 16.51 -5.89 -5.82
CA VAL A 73 15.22 -6.43 -5.38
C VAL A 73 15.45 -7.73 -4.60
N GLN A 74 15.08 -7.73 -3.32
CA GLN A 74 15.01 -8.93 -2.51
C GLN A 74 13.55 -9.38 -2.40
N ARG A 75 13.19 -10.50 -3.03
CA ARG A 75 11.85 -11.09 -2.87
C ARG A 75 11.80 -11.90 -1.59
N LEU A 76 10.79 -11.64 -0.76
CA LEU A 76 10.55 -12.30 0.52
C LEU A 76 9.56 -13.45 0.38
N SER A 77 8.57 -13.31 -0.50
CA SER A 77 7.60 -14.36 -0.82
C SER A 77 7.14 -14.22 -2.26
N SER A 78 6.80 -15.33 -2.89
CA SER A 78 6.07 -15.35 -4.18
C SER A 78 4.57 -15.53 -3.93
N SER A 79 3.76 -15.03 -4.85
CA SER A 79 2.33 -15.35 -4.87
C SER A 79 2.11 -16.72 -5.52
N ASN A 80 1.25 -17.54 -4.91
CA ASN A 80 0.78 -18.81 -5.46
C ASN A 80 -0.64 -18.71 -6.05
N GLU A 81 -1.12 -17.49 -6.29
CA GLU A 81 -2.43 -17.25 -6.89
C GLU A 81 -2.46 -17.76 -8.34
N THR A 82 -3.50 -18.51 -8.68
CA THR A 82 -3.79 -18.99 -10.03
C THR A 82 -4.87 -18.18 -10.73
N THR A 83 -5.53 -17.27 -10.00
CA THR A 83 -6.52 -16.31 -10.53
C THR A 83 -6.21 -14.89 -10.05
N ALA A 84 -6.67 -13.90 -10.79
CA ALA A 84 -6.65 -12.48 -10.44
C ALA A 84 -8.04 -11.86 -10.61
N LEU A 85 -8.34 -10.80 -9.86
CA LEU A 85 -9.59 -10.05 -10.02
C LEU A 85 -9.44 -8.96 -11.08
N GLN A 86 -10.40 -8.85 -11.98
CA GLN A 86 -10.51 -7.78 -12.97
C GLN A 86 -11.89 -7.13 -12.92
N LEU A 87 -12.00 -5.91 -13.44
CA LEU A 87 -13.32 -5.29 -13.61
C LEU A 87 -14.13 -6.07 -14.64
N ASP A 88 -15.42 -6.24 -14.35
CA ASP A 88 -16.38 -6.79 -15.30
C ASP A 88 -17.05 -5.66 -16.10
N GLU A 89 -17.27 -5.88 -17.38
CA GLU A 89 -17.92 -4.89 -18.28
C GLU A 89 -19.37 -4.61 -17.88
N ASN A 90 -20.03 -5.57 -17.22
CA ASN A 90 -21.40 -5.43 -16.70
C ASN A 90 -21.44 -4.84 -15.28
N GLY A 91 -20.30 -4.40 -14.75
CA GLY A 91 -20.15 -3.93 -13.39
C GLY A 91 -19.76 -5.03 -12.40
N GLY A 92 -19.04 -4.64 -11.35
CA GLY A 92 -18.48 -5.57 -10.38
C GLY A 92 -17.11 -6.10 -10.80
N VAL A 93 -16.76 -7.29 -10.31
CA VAL A 93 -15.46 -7.93 -10.54
C VAL A 93 -15.63 -9.37 -10.97
N ARG A 94 -14.68 -9.87 -11.75
CA ARG A 94 -14.58 -11.26 -12.18
C ARG A 94 -13.20 -11.82 -11.88
N GLU A 95 -13.11 -13.14 -11.70
CA GLU A 95 -11.84 -13.84 -11.62
C GLU A 95 -11.39 -14.28 -13.01
N VAL A 96 -10.12 -14.03 -13.32
CA VAL A 96 -9.47 -14.48 -14.54
C VAL A 96 -8.27 -15.36 -14.21
N PRO A 97 -8.02 -16.44 -14.97
CA PRO A 97 -6.80 -17.24 -14.80
C PRO A 97 -5.55 -16.39 -15.04
N ILE A 98 -4.50 -16.66 -14.26
CA ILE A 98 -3.18 -16.03 -14.41
C ILE A 98 -2.10 -17.09 -14.54
N THR A 99 -1.04 -16.74 -15.27
CA THR A 99 0.17 -17.54 -15.34
C THR A 99 1.09 -17.22 -14.16
N GLY A 100 1.93 -18.19 -13.78
CA GLY A 100 2.95 -17.99 -12.76
C GLY A 100 4.03 -16.97 -13.16
N GLY A 101 4.94 -16.71 -12.22
CA GLY A 101 6.04 -15.77 -12.37
C GLY A 101 5.96 -14.64 -11.35
N ASN A 102 6.83 -13.64 -11.51
CA ASN A 102 6.83 -12.47 -10.64
C ASN A 102 5.61 -11.57 -10.93
N VAL A 103 5.01 -11.00 -9.89
CA VAL A 103 3.90 -10.04 -10.03
C VAL A 103 4.41 -8.72 -10.63
N MET A 104 5.61 -8.30 -10.23
CA MET A 104 6.28 -7.11 -10.73
C MET A 104 7.67 -7.42 -11.25
N ASN A 105 8.02 -6.79 -12.38
CA ASN A 105 9.38 -6.74 -12.86
C ASN A 105 10.21 -5.67 -12.13
N HIS A 106 11.52 -5.66 -12.36
CA HIS A 106 12.45 -4.74 -11.70
C HIS A 106 12.13 -3.27 -12.00
N ASP A 107 11.88 -2.93 -13.26
CA ASP A 107 11.63 -1.54 -13.66
C ASP A 107 10.34 -0.98 -13.08
N GLN A 108 9.29 -1.80 -12.97
CA GLN A 108 8.05 -1.44 -12.26
C GLN A 108 8.32 -1.15 -10.78
N ILE A 109 9.13 -1.98 -10.11
CA ILE A 109 9.53 -1.78 -8.71
C ILE A 109 10.32 -0.47 -8.56
N ARG A 110 11.28 -0.23 -9.45
CA ARG A 110 12.09 1.00 -9.46
C ARG A 110 11.20 2.23 -9.68
N HIS A 111 10.31 2.20 -10.67
CA HIS A 111 9.40 3.30 -10.98
C HIS A 111 8.44 3.59 -9.82
N LEU A 112 7.91 2.55 -9.19
CA LEU A 112 7.04 2.69 -8.01
C LEU A 112 7.79 3.29 -6.81
N ASP A 113 9.02 2.85 -6.53
CA ASP A 113 9.83 3.44 -5.46
C ASP A 113 10.15 4.92 -5.73
N GLN A 114 10.49 5.29 -6.96
CA GLN A 114 10.72 6.68 -7.35
C GLN A 114 9.49 7.56 -7.08
N ALA A 115 8.30 7.10 -7.46
CA ALA A 115 7.04 7.79 -7.16
C ALA A 115 6.80 7.89 -5.64
N GLY A 116 7.05 6.81 -4.89
CA GLY A 116 6.94 6.80 -3.44
C GLY A 116 7.85 7.83 -2.77
N GLN A 117 9.06 8.02 -3.29
CA GLN A 117 10.00 9.02 -2.78
C GLN A 117 9.57 10.46 -3.10
N GLN A 118 9.00 10.71 -4.28
CA GLN A 118 8.43 12.00 -4.62
C GLN A 118 7.25 12.35 -3.70
N ILE A 119 6.37 11.38 -3.43
CA ILE A 119 5.25 11.53 -2.50
C ILE A 119 5.76 11.80 -1.08
N LYS A 120 6.74 11.03 -0.60
CA LYS A 120 7.38 11.25 0.69
C LYS A 120 7.94 12.67 0.82
N GLN A 121 8.61 13.19 -0.21
CA GLN A 121 9.13 14.56 -0.22
C GLN A 121 7.99 15.58 -0.16
N LEU A 122 6.92 15.38 -0.95
CA LEU A 122 5.74 16.24 -0.97
C LEU A 122 5.06 16.35 0.41
N PHE A 123 5.05 15.26 1.18
CA PHE A 123 4.48 15.20 2.54
C PHE A 123 5.51 15.44 3.66
N GLY A 124 6.55 16.23 3.41
CA GLY A 124 7.48 16.69 4.46
C GLY A 124 8.50 15.64 4.92
N ASN A 125 8.83 14.68 4.06
CA ASN A 125 9.81 13.60 4.28
C ASN A 125 9.43 12.54 5.33
N GLY A 126 8.19 12.54 5.84
CA GLY A 126 7.67 11.44 6.65
C GLY A 126 7.48 10.17 5.82
N GLU A 127 7.74 8.99 6.41
CA GLU A 127 7.48 7.72 5.73
C GLU A 127 6.01 7.59 5.34
N GLN A 128 5.73 6.97 4.19
CA GLN A 128 4.41 6.87 3.61
C GLN A 128 4.01 5.40 3.41
N ASP A 129 2.71 5.17 3.52
CA ASP A 129 1.99 3.95 3.14
C ASP A 129 1.10 4.31 1.93
N ILE A 130 1.38 3.69 0.79
CA ILE A 130 0.89 4.12 -0.52
C ILE A 130 0.19 2.94 -1.19
N GLU A 131 -1.08 3.12 -1.54
CA GLU A 131 -1.83 2.19 -2.38
C GLU A 131 -1.67 2.59 -3.84
N TRP A 132 -1.38 1.62 -4.70
CA TRP A 132 -1.03 1.84 -6.10
C TRP A 132 -1.59 0.75 -7.01
N ALA A 133 -1.70 1.07 -8.29
CA ALA A 133 -2.01 0.14 -9.37
C ALA A 133 -1.19 0.48 -10.62
N PHE A 134 -0.87 -0.53 -11.41
CA PHE A 134 -0.47 -0.34 -12.81
C PHE A 134 -1.66 -0.67 -13.70
N ALA A 135 -1.90 0.13 -14.74
CA ALA A 135 -2.90 -0.16 -15.77
C ALA A 135 -2.36 0.26 -17.13
N GLY A 136 -2.23 -0.69 -18.05
CA GLY A 136 -1.66 -0.43 -19.37
C GLY A 136 -0.23 0.13 -19.29
N GLY A 137 0.56 -0.37 -18.34
CA GLY A 137 1.93 0.07 -18.07
C GLY A 137 2.07 1.42 -17.35
N LYS A 138 0.97 2.12 -17.05
CA LYS A 138 0.98 3.39 -16.31
C LYS A 138 0.80 3.14 -14.82
N LEU A 139 1.64 3.77 -14.00
CA LEU A 139 1.49 3.78 -12.56
C LEU A 139 0.40 4.79 -12.14
N VAL A 140 -0.53 4.36 -11.30
CA VAL A 140 -1.59 5.16 -10.70
C VAL A 140 -1.52 5.05 -9.18
N ILE A 141 -1.56 6.20 -8.49
CA ILE A 141 -1.62 6.27 -7.03
C ILE A 141 -3.08 6.37 -6.61
N LEU A 142 -3.52 5.48 -5.73
CA LEU A 142 -4.90 5.41 -5.25
C LEU A 142 -5.07 6.13 -3.92
N GLN A 143 -4.10 5.95 -3.02
CA GLN A 143 -4.07 6.58 -1.71
C GLN A 143 -2.61 6.75 -1.27
N ALA A 144 -2.30 7.83 -0.56
CA ALA A 144 -1.09 7.96 0.23
C ALA A 144 -1.45 8.44 1.63
N ARG A 145 -0.84 7.85 2.65
CA ARG A 145 -1.02 8.25 4.06
C ARG A 145 0.29 8.13 4.83
N PRO A 146 0.47 8.89 5.92
CA PRO A 146 1.63 8.73 6.79
C PRO A 146 1.74 7.29 7.33
N TYR A 147 2.92 6.69 7.18
CA TYR A 147 3.24 5.42 7.80
C TYR A 147 3.67 5.65 9.25
N LEU A 148 2.85 5.20 10.19
CA LEU A 148 3.12 5.29 11.62
C LEU A 148 3.64 3.95 12.14
N ASN A 149 4.94 3.89 12.44
CA ASN A 149 5.52 2.70 13.05
C ASN A 149 5.12 2.61 14.54
N GLY A 150 4.60 1.47 14.98
CA GLY A 150 4.02 1.27 16.32
C GLY A 150 4.93 1.61 17.51
N ARG A 151 6.25 1.67 17.28
CA ARG A 151 7.25 2.10 18.27
C ARG A 151 7.20 3.59 18.66
N ARG A 152 6.50 4.45 17.92
CA ARG A 152 6.36 5.89 18.28
C ARG A 152 5.21 6.21 19.24
N TYR A 153 4.36 5.24 19.57
CA TYR A 153 3.25 5.46 20.52
C TYR A 153 3.67 5.46 22.00
N SER A 154 4.94 5.16 22.34
CA SER A 154 5.43 5.25 23.72
C SER A 154 5.92 6.64 24.13
N GLY A 155 6.03 7.59 23.20
CA GLY A 155 6.55 8.95 23.45
C GLY A 155 5.56 10.09 23.23
N LEU A 156 4.37 9.81 22.69
CA LEU A 156 3.29 10.78 22.59
C LEU A 156 2.38 10.59 23.79
N THR A 157 2.72 11.24 24.90
CA THR A 157 1.74 11.53 25.95
C THR A 157 0.59 12.29 25.30
N LEU A 158 -0.63 11.90 25.64
CA LEU A 158 -1.93 12.44 25.20
C LEU A 158 -2.15 13.94 25.49
N ASN A 159 -1.11 14.72 25.81
CA ASN A 159 -1.21 16.11 26.24
C ASN A 159 -0.98 17.16 25.13
N GLN A 160 -0.83 16.77 23.86
CA GLN A 160 -0.64 17.74 22.77
C GLN A 160 -1.89 18.03 21.93
N TYR A 161 -3.02 17.42 22.25
CA TYR A 161 -4.32 17.92 21.81
C TYR A 161 -5.02 18.49 23.04
N GLY A 162 -5.00 19.81 23.18
CA GLY A 162 -5.64 20.53 24.26
C GLY A 162 -7.13 20.16 24.33
N VAL A 163 -7.46 19.26 25.24
CA VAL A 163 -8.81 19.09 25.75
C VAL A 163 -8.77 19.70 27.14
N ALA A 164 -9.28 20.93 27.25
CA ALA A 164 -9.55 21.55 28.53
C ALA A 164 -10.60 20.69 29.27
N SER A 165 -10.27 20.30 30.49
CA SER A 165 -11.18 19.66 31.44
C SER A 165 -12.38 20.56 31.75
N PRO A 166 -13.55 20.01 32.08
CA PRO A 166 -14.34 20.49 33.20
C PRO A 166 -13.78 19.97 34.54
#